data_AF-A0A4Y2UH49-F1
#
_entry.id   AF-A0A4Y2UH49-F1
#
_cell.length_a   1.000
_cell.length_b   1.000
_cell.length_c   1.000
_cell.angle_alpha   90.00
_cell.angle_beta   90.00
_cell.angle_gamma   90.00
#
_symmetry.space_group_name_H-M   'P 1'
#
loop_
_entity.id
_entity.type
_entity.pdbx_description
1 polymer ?
#
loop_
_entity_poly.entity_id
_entity_poly.type
_entity_poly.pdbx_seq_one_letter_code
_entity_poly.pdbx_strand_id
1 'polypeptide(L)'
;VSLLLNMQPEDYMLYYDAVLAHIGLHEAHGLGNPFKEGIKVQAGLTYDIFVNQRVTERLKAPYVTNCMDYMELWKENGGYGPLTGKACTEKCKMESMIETVGCVAQTISYPEDYLICSDSKFKSRLNSDLDRRSVFLFEQS
;
A
#
# COMPACT_ATOMS: atom_id res chain seq x y z
N VAL A 1 -21.57 -15.07 -7.60
CA VAL A 1 -21.73 -14.62 -6.19
C VAL A 1 -22.72 -13.47 -6.22
N SER A 2 -23.72 -13.46 -5.33
CA SER A 2 -24.68 -12.36 -5.23
C SER A 2 -24.53 -11.73 -3.86
N LEU A 3 -24.26 -10.43 -3.82
CA LEU A 3 -24.05 -9.66 -2.59
C LEU A 3 -25.08 -8.54 -2.54
N LEU A 4 -25.73 -8.38 -1.39
CA LEU A 4 -26.53 -7.21 -1.06
C LEU A 4 -25.74 -6.38 -0.05
N LEU A 5 -25.37 -5.17 -0.44
CA LEU A 5 -24.62 -4.25 0.43
C LEU A 5 -25.60 -3.31 1.12
N ASN A 6 -25.62 -3.34 2.45
CA ASN A 6 -26.32 -2.35 3.25
C ASN A 6 -25.36 -1.20 3.57
N MET A 7 -25.38 -0.15 2.73
CA MET A 7 -24.58 1.05 2.97
C MET A 7 -25.36 2.01 3.88
N GLN A 8 -24.67 2.75 4.75
CA GLN A 8 -25.26 3.65 5.74
C GLN A 8 -24.98 5.11 5.35
N PRO A 9 -25.88 5.79 4.63
CA PRO A 9 -25.71 7.20 4.26
C PRO A 9 -25.56 8.12 5.48
N GLU A 10 -26.17 7.76 6.61
CA GLU A 10 -26.13 8.51 7.85
C GLU A 10 -24.73 8.66 8.48
N ASP A 11 -23.80 7.77 8.14
CA ASP A 11 -22.41 7.82 8.64
C ASP A 11 -21.52 8.81 7.86
N TYR A 12 -22.03 9.40 6.78
CA TYR A 12 -21.28 10.35 5.97
C TYR A 12 -21.26 11.74 6.62
N MET A 13 -20.09 12.37 6.62
CA MET A 13 -19.93 13.72 7.18
C MET A 13 -20.68 14.78 6.36
N LEU A 14 -20.78 14.58 5.05
CA LEU A 14 -21.37 15.53 4.11
C LEU A 14 -22.54 14.87 3.39
N TYR A 15 -23.71 15.50 3.46
CA TYR A 15 -24.96 14.96 2.90
C TYR A 15 -24.99 14.87 1.37
N TYR A 16 -24.08 15.56 0.69
CA TYR A 16 -23.95 15.55 -0.77
C TYR A 16 -22.88 14.58 -1.28
N ASP A 17 -22.16 13.91 -0.38
CA ASP A 17 -21.20 12.90 -0.79
C ASP A 17 -21.93 11.67 -1.33
N ALA A 18 -21.42 11.14 -2.44
CA ALA A 18 -21.91 9.87 -2.96
C ALA A 18 -21.58 8.75 -1.97
N VAL A 19 -22.60 7.95 -1.62
CA VAL A 19 -22.41 6.77 -0.79
C VAL A 19 -21.79 5.66 -1.64
N LEU A 20 -20.51 5.35 -1.38
CA LEU A 20 -19.71 4.43 -2.15
C LEU A 20 -19.24 3.24 -1.31
N ALA A 21 -19.21 2.07 -1.92
CA ALA A 21 -18.43 0.93 -1.45
C ALA A 21 -17.29 0.63 -2.43
N HIS A 22 -16.20 0.08 -1.90
CA HIS A 22 -15.02 -0.30 -2.65
C HIS A 22 -14.84 -1.82 -2.59
N ILE A 23 -14.93 -2.49 -3.74
CA ILE A 23 -14.79 -3.93 -3.85
C ILE A 23 -13.35 -4.24 -4.30
N GLY A 24 -12.56 -4.83 -3.42
CA GLY A 24 -11.23 -5.35 -3.75
C GLY A 24 -11.32 -6.80 -4.20
N LEU A 25 -10.81 -7.10 -5.40
CA LEU A 25 -10.65 -8.47 -5.90
C LEU A 25 -9.16 -8.81 -5.86
N HIS A 26 -8.80 -9.87 -5.14
CA HIS A 26 -7.41 -10.28 -4.99
C HIS A 26 -7.30 -11.80 -4.83
N GLU A 27 -6.08 -12.32 -4.98
CA GLU A 27 -5.76 -13.72 -4.68
C GLU A 27 -5.76 -13.97 -3.17
N ALA A 28 -5.93 -15.24 -2.75
CA ALA A 28 -6.15 -15.59 -1.34
C ALA A 28 -5.06 -15.10 -0.37
N HIS A 29 -3.81 -15.00 -0.82
CA HIS A 29 -2.68 -14.57 0.02
C HIS A 29 -2.36 -13.09 -0.15
N GLY A 30 -2.82 -12.45 -1.23
CA GLY A 30 -2.55 -11.04 -1.48
C GLY A 30 -3.39 -10.13 -0.60
N LEU A 31 -2.78 -9.07 -0.07
CA LEU A 31 -3.49 -7.96 0.57
C LEU A 31 -3.50 -6.77 -0.39
N GLY A 32 -4.67 -6.49 -0.95
CA GLY A 32 -4.91 -5.32 -1.81
C GLY A 32 -5.56 -4.18 -1.03
N ASN A 33 -5.27 -2.93 -1.41
CA ASN A 33 -5.96 -1.78 -0.84
C ASN A 33 -7.18 -1.43 -1.72
N PRO A 34 -8.42 -1.71 -1.28
CA PRO A 34 -9.62 -1.48 -2.10
C PRO A 34 -9.88 0.01 -2.39
N PHE A 35 -9.32 0.93 -1.60
CA PHE A 35 -9.42 2.36 -1.88
C PHE A 35 -8.50 2.82 -3.02
N LYS A 36 -7.39 2.12 -3.25
CA LYS A 36 -6.44 2.40 -4.34
C LYS A 36 -6.73 1.61 -5.61
N GLU A 37 -7.11 0.34 -5.46
CA GLU A 37 -7.17 -0.63 -6.56
C GLU A 37 -8.57 -1.24 -6.77
N GLY A 38 -9.51 -0.95 -5.86
CA GLY A 38 -10.83 -1.55 -5.88
C GLY A 38 -11.80 -0.92 -6.88
N ILE A 39 -12.84 -1.68 -7.20
CA ILE A 39 -13.98 -1.24 -8.01
C ILE A 39 -14.90 -0.42 -7.11
N LYS A 40 -15.21 0.81 -7.51
CA LYS A 40 -16.16 1.67 -6.79
C LYS A 40 -17.58 1.36 -7.25
N VAL A 41 -18.47 1.12 -6.30
CA VAL A 41 -19.91 0.92 -6.54
C VAL A 41 -20.70 1.91 -5.69
N GLN A 42 -21.77 2.44 -6.24
CA GLN A 42 -22.62 3.44 -5.57
C GLN A 42 -23.89 2.79 -4.99
N ALA A 43 -24.34 3.30 -3.85
CA ALA A 43 -25.59 2.87 -3.22
C ALA A 43 -26.80 3.01 -4.16
N GLY A 44 -27.77 2.10 -4.02
CA GLY A 44 -29.03 2.11 -4.77
C GLY A 44 -28.95 1.58 -6.20
N LEU A 45 -27.77 1.16 -6.66
CA LEU A 45 -27.57 0.58 -8.00
C LEU A 45 -27.25 -0.90 -7.92
N THR A 46 -27.62 -1.64 -8.98
CA THR A 46 -27.26 -3.04 -9.17
C THR A 46 -26.14 -3.12 -10.21
N TYR A 47 -25.10 -3.91 -9.91
CA TYR A 47 -23.92 -4.05 -10.76
C TYR A 47 -23.67 -5.52 -11.09
N ASP A 48 -23.48 -5.81 -12.38
CA ASP A 48 -22.96 -7.09 -12.84
C ASP A 48 -21.45 -6.99 -13.05
N ILE A 49 -20.68 -7.64 -12.18
CA ILE A 49 -19.21 -7.62 -12.21
C ILE A 49 -18.70 -8.92 -12.84
N PHE A 50 -18.08 -8.79 -14.01
CA PHE A 50 -17.45 -9.91 -14.72
C PHE A 50 -15.96 -9.95 -14.41
N VAL A 51 -15.48 -11.10 -13.95
CA VAL A 51 -14.08 -11.31 -13.57
C VAL A 51 -13.42 -12.26 -14.55
N ASN A 52 -12.27 -11.87 -15.10
CA ASN A 52 -11.44 -12.72 -15.94
C ASN A 52 -10.04 -12.86 -15.33
N GLN A 53 -9.66 -14.07 -14.95
CA GLN A 53 -8.36 -14.36 -14.36
C GLN A 53 -7.30 -14.51 -15.45
N ARG A 54 -6.18 -13.81 -15.28
CA ARG A 54 -4.98 -13.95 -16.13
C ARG A 54 -3.77 -14.22 -15.25
N VAL A 55 -3.00 -15.23 -15.62
CA VAL A 55 -1.76 -15.60 -14.91
C VAL A 55 -0.58 -15.33 -15.84
N THR A 56 0.48 -14.75 -15.31
CA THR A 56 1.74 -14.52 -16.02
C THR A 56 2.87 -15.18 -15.24
N GLU A 57 3.47 -16.21 -15.81
CA GLU A 57 4.62 -16.90 -15.23
C GLU A 57 5.91 -16.36 -15.84
N ARG A 58 6.93 -16.15 -15.02
CA ARG A 58 8.22 -15.59 -15.42
C ARG A 58 9.36 -16.43 -14.87
N LEU A 59 10.46 -16.49 -15.62
CA LEU A 59 11.61 -17.28 -15.25
C LEU A 59 12.56 -16.50 -14.30
N LYS A 60 13.21 -17.24 -13.40
CA LYS A 60 14.27 -16.73 -12.51
C LYS A 60 15.54 -16.41 -13.33
N ALA A 61 16.61 -15.92 -12.68
CA ALA A 61 17.92 -15.81 -13.34
C ALA A 61 18.33 -17.14 -14.01
N PRO A 62 19.04 -17.13 -15.16
CA PRO A 62 19.68 -16.00 -15.85
C PRO A 62 18.80 -15.31 -16.92
N TYR A 63 17.50 -15.60 -16.95
CA TYR A 63 16.59 -14.97 -17.93
C TYR A 63 16.39 -13.47 -17.61
N VAL A 64 16.13 -12.67 -18.63
CA VAL A 64 15.94 -11.20 -18.52
C VAL A 64 14.86 -10.82 -17.51
N THR A 65 13.85 -11.68 -17.35
CA THR A 65 12.78 -11.47 -16.36
C THR A 65 13.30 -11.43 -14.92
N ASN A 66 14.40 -12.13 -14.62
CA ASN A 66 15.06 -12.22 -13.32
C ASN A 66 14.06 -12.22 -12.14
N CYS A 67 13.01 -13.05 -12.27
CA CYS A 67 11.85 -12.96 -11.39
C CYS A 67 12.17 -13.57 -10.02
N MET A 68 11.79 -12.88 -8.95
CA MET A 68 11.79 -13.43 -7.60
C MET A 68 10.48 -14.18 -7.35
N ASP A 69 10.54 -15.37 -6.76
CA ASP A 69 9.36 -16.07 -6.28
C ASP A 69 9.08 -15.67 -4.83
N TYR A 70 8.23 -14.66 -4.66
CA TYR A 70 7.87 -14.14 -3.35
C TYR A 70 7.02 -15.12 -2.52
N MET A 71 6.24 -16.00 -3.17
CA MET A 71 5.45 -17.01 -2.46
C MET A 71 6.34 -18.10 -1.88
N GLU A 72 7.34 -18.55 -2.65
CA GLU A 72 8.35 -19.49 -2.17
C GLU A 72 9.14 -18.87 -1.02
N LEU A 73 9.65 -17.65 -1.18
CA LEU A 73 10.39 -16.93 -0.13
C LEU A 73 9.58 -16.75 1.15
N TRP A 74 8.29 -16.41 1.03
CA TRP A 74 7.40 -16.28 2.18
C TRP A 74 7.20 -17.60 2.92
N LYS A 75 7.07 -18.73 2.19
CA LYS A 75 6.99 -20.06 2.79
C LYS A 75 8.28 -20.44 3.50
N GLU A 76 9.43 -20.21 2.88
CA GLU A 76 10.74 -20.48 3.46
C GLU A 76 11.00 -19.67 4.73
N ASN A 77 10.48 -18.44 4.78
CA ASN A 77 10.55 -17.56 5.94
C ASN A 77 9.45 -17.82 6.98
N GLY A 78 8.81 -18.99 6.97
CA GLY A 78 7.83 -19.39 7.98
C GLY A 78 6.52 -18.59 7.92
N GLY A 79 6.16 -18.06 6.76
CA GLY A 79 4.93 -17.28 6.58
C GLY A 79 5.09 -15.78 6.83
N TYR A 80 6.31 -15.25 6.73
CA TYR A 80 6.62 -13.84 6.95
C TYR A 80 7.22 -13.17 5.70
N GLY A 81 6.91 -11.89 5.53
CA GLY A 81 7.49 -11.04 4.50
C GLY A 81 6.56 -10.72 3.32
N PRO A 82 7.06 -9.96 2.34
CA PRO A 82 6.26 -9.45 1.23
C PRO A 82 5.94 -10.54 0.20
N LEU A 83 4.69 -10.57 -0.26
CA LEU A 83 4.20 -11.52 -1.27
C LEU A 83 4.29 -11.01 -2.71
N THR A 84 4.64 -9.75 -2.89
CA THR A 84 4.78 -9.12 -4.21
C THR A 84 5.93 -8.12 -4.20
N GLY A 85 6.45 -7.78 -5.38
CA GLY A 85 7.45 -6.71 -5.52
C GLY A 85 6.96 -5.35 -5.04
N LYS A 86 5.64 -5.08 -5.16
CA LYS A 86 5.02 -3.87 -4.62
C LYS A 86 5.05 -3.86 -3.09
N ALA A 87 4.65 -4.96 -2.46
CA ALA A 87 4.72 -5.10 -1.01
C ALA A 87 6.16 -5.01 -0.49
N CYS A 88 7.12 -5.58 -1.23
CA CYS A 88 8.55 -5.47 -0.90
C CYS A 88 9.03 -4.01 -0.95
N THR A 89 8.58 -3.25 -1.94
CA THR A 89 8.90 -1.81 -2.04
C THR A 89 8.30 -1.02 -0.88
N GLU A 90 7.05 -1.29 -0.50
CA GLU A 90 6.41 -0.62 0.64
C GLU A 90 7.07 -0.98 1.97
N LYS A 91 7.46 -2.24 2.17
CA LYS A 91 8.27 -2.68 3.31
C LYS A 91 9.58 -1.92 3.39
N CYS A 92 10.31 -1.82 2.29
CA CYS A 92 11.59 -1.11 2.25
C CYS A 92 11.45 0.37 2.62
N LYS A 93 10.40 1.05 2.12
CA LYS A 93 10.10 2.44 2.52
C LYS A 93 9.79 2.53 4.02
N MET A 94 8.99 1.61 4.55
CA MET A 94 8.63 1.55 5.96
C MET A 94 9.89 1.40 6.83
N GLU A 95 10.73 0.40 6.55
CA GLU A 95 11.98 0.14 7.26
C GLU A 95 12.90 1.36 7.23
N SER A 96 13.10 1.95 6.05
CA SER A 96 13.90 3.17 5.90
C SER A 96 13.37 4.34 6.73
N MET A 97 12.05 4.51 6.83
CA MET A 97 11.43 5.55 7.66
C MET A 97 11.60 5.29 9.16
N ILE A 98 11.48 4.03 9.59
CA ILE A 98 11.72 3.64 10.98
C ILE A 98 13.17 3.94 11.36
N GLU A 99 14.13 3.57 10.51
CA GLU A 99 15.56 3.80 10.76
C GLU A 99 15.93 5.28 10.79
N THR A 100 15.39 6.08 9.86
CA THR A 100 15.79 7.49 9.70
C THR A 100 15.00 8.44 10.59
N VAL A 101 13.68 8.24 10.71
CA VAL A 101 12.74 9.16 11.38
C VAL A 101 12.23 8.60 12.71
N GLY A 102 12.07 7.28 12.82
CA GLY A 102 11.47 6.59 13.97
C GLY A 102 9.94 6.57 13.95
N CYS A 103 9.32 6.90 12.82
CA CYS A 103 7.89 6.75 12.58
C CYS A 103 7.64 6.56 11.07
N VAL A 104 6.48 6.03 10.71
CA VAL A 104 6.09 5.73 9.33
C VAL A 104 4.99 6.69 8.87
N ALA A 105 5.07 7.15 7.63
CA ALA A 105 4.03 8.01 7.07
C ALA A 105 2.72 7.23 6.86
N GLN A 106 1.58 7.91 7.05
CA GLN A 106 0.23 7.35 6.83
C GLN A 106 0.00 6.84 5.41
N THR A 107 0.82 7.26 4.45
CA THR A 107 0.71 6.88 3.04
C THR A 107 1.35 5.53 2.72
N ILE A 108 2.21 5.02 3.61
CA ILE A 108 2.84 3.71 3.47
C ILE A 108 1.80 2.62 3.70
N SER A 109 1.74 1.67 2.77
CA SER A 109 0.71 0.63 2.74
C SER A 109 1.35 -0.74 2.94
N TYR A 110 1.92 -0.97 4.11
CA TYR A 110 2.49 -2.26 4.51
C TYR A 110 1.93 -2.69 5.88
N PRO A 111 1.43 -3.94 6.03
CA PRO A 111 0.77 -4.37 7.26
C PRO A 111 1.81 -4.81 8.32
N GLU A 112 2.17 -3.91 9.22
CA GLU A 112 3.03 -4.20 10.37
C GLU A 112 2.75 -3.21 11.52
N ASP A 113 3.19 -3.54 12.72
CA ASP A 113 3.01 -2.69 13.90
C ASP A 113 4.09 -1.61 13.95
N TYR A 114 3.71 -0.37 13.63
CA TYR A 114 4.62 0.78 13.68
C TYR A 114 3.93 2.06 14.16
N LEU A 115 4.73 3.00 14.65
CA LEU A 115 4.26 4.33 15.03
C LEU A 115 4.00 5.16 13.76
N ILE A 116 2.77 5.64 13.61
CA ILE A 116 2.42 6.59 12.54
C ILE A 116 2.94 7.98 12.90
N CYS A 117 3.58 8.65 11.95
CA CYS A 117 4.01 10.04 12.14
C CYS A 117 2.82 10.98 12.33
N SER A 118 2.88 11.82 13.37
CA SER A 118 2.00 12.97 13.52
C SER A 118 2.44 14.10 12.58
N ASP A 119 1.49 14.93 12.14
CA ASP A 119 1.78 16.10 11.27
C ASP A 119 2.83 17.05 11.87
N SER A 120 2.93 17.10 13.20
CA SER A 120 3.93 17.87 13.94
C SER A 120 5.36 17.35 13.80
N LYS A 121 5.55 16.02 13.72
CA LYS A 121 6.88 15.39 13.57
C LYS A 121 7.40 15.45 12.13
N PHE A 122 6.50 15.49 11.15
CA PHE A 122 6.90 15.60 9.74
C PHE A 122 7.49 16.99 9.42
N LYS A 123 6.90 18.05 9.97
CA LYS A 123 7.40 19.43 9.80
C LYS A 123 8.76 19.68 10.47
N SER A 124 9.01 19.10 11.64
CA SER A 124 10.26 19.37 12.36
C SER A 124 11.49 18.75 11.70
N ARG A 125 11.37 17.59 11.05
CA ARG A 125 12.50 16.95 10.35
C ARG A 125 12.69 17.35 8.90
N LEU A 126 11.63 17.71 8.17
CA LEU A 126 11.80 18.29 6.82
C LEU A 126 12.62 19.58 6.89
N ASN A 127 12.41 20.36 7.96
CA ASN A 127 13.23 21.53 8.26
C ASN A 127 14.69 21.15 8.57
N SER A 128 14.96 20.04 9.28
CA SER A 128 16.35 19.59 9.55
C SER A 128 17.05 18.94 8.34
N ASP A 129 16.30 18.29 7.43
CA ASP A 129 16.84 17.69 6.21
C ASP A 129 17.10 18.73 5.11
N LEU A 130 16.27 19.78 5.03
CA LEU A 130 16.57 20.97 4.24
C LEU A 130 17.82 21.67 4.78
N ASP A 131 17.94 21.79 6.11
CA ASP A 131 19.12 22.39 6.76
C ASP A 131 20.40 21.59 6.49
N ARG A 132 20.34 20.25 6.53
CA ARG A 132 21.47 19.37 6.13
C ARG A 132 21.85 19.49 4.65
N ARG A 133 20.88 19.64 3.75
CA ARG A 133 21.17 19.84 2.31
C ARG A 133 21.80 21.20 2.03
N SER A 134 21.50 22.24 2.81
CA SER A 134 22.22 23.51 2.75
C SER A 134 23.65 23.41 3.28
N VAL A 135 23.92 22.62 4.33
CA VAL A 135 25.28 22.44 4.85
C VAL A 135 26.21 21.74 3.83
N PHE A 136 25.72 20.72 3.10
CA PHE A 136 26.52 20.04 2.06
C PHE A 136 26.85 20.89 0.83
N LEU A 137 26.15 22.01 0.60
CA LEU A 137 26.45 22.94 -0.49
C LEU A 137 27.50 24.01 -0.10
N PHE A 138 27.80 24.19 1.19
CA PHE A 138 28.79 25.16 1.67
C PHE A 138 30.18 24.57 1.93
N GLU A 139 30.34 23.25 2.00
CA GLU A 139 31.67 22.60 2.15
C GLU A 139 32.38 22.30 0.81
N GLN A 140 31.83 22.76 -0.33
CA GLN A 140 32.44 22.63 -1.65
C GLN A 140 32.76 23.97 -2.36
N SER A 141 32.87 25.09 -1.62
CA SER A 141 33.34 26.37 -2.17
C SER A 141 34.68 26.81 -1.59
#